data_AF-A0A495M388-F1
#
_entry.id   AF-A0A495M388-F1
#
_cell.length_a   1.000
_cell.length_b   1.000
_cell.length_c   1.000
_cell.angle_alpha   90.00
_cell.angle_beta   90.00
_cell.angle_gamma   90.00
#
_symmetry.space_group_name_H-M   'P 1'
#
loop_
_entity.id
_entity.type
_entity.pdbx_description
1 polymer ?
#
loop_
_entity_poly.entity_id
_entity_poly.type
_entity_poly.pdbx_seq_one_letter_code
_entity_poly.pdbx_strand_id
1 'polypeptide(L)'
;MLAKDFDLFKQRYAENCKTKSSNPAILELYSFLLKHEVVDSDVWTVGGGNDTVVSLLARYFSDEDWKELETELENWTTNQLEIFTECIVEGSAESDTDVTNSTVMNRFYLLKKLLAIGEKRDRLRNDIFLRLIDNIEFLDKCQSISFEDATALAHYFDYSERIQDEKYNDDLVIATLRAMIERASR
;
A
#
# COMPACT_ATOMS: atom_id res chain seq x y z
N MET A 1 -3.42 19.23 -6.02
CA MET A 1 -3.10 20.49 -5.29
C MET A 1 -2.00 21.28 -5.99
N LEU A 2 -2.07 22.61 -6.11
CA LEU A 2 -0.91 23.39 -6.61
C LEU A 2 0.15 23.54 -5.52
N ALA A 3 1.43 23.60 -5.88
CA ALA A 3 2.54 23.71 -4.91
C ALA A 3 2.40 24.91 -3.95
N LYS A 4 1.94 26.07 -4.47
CA LYS A 4 1.69 27.27 -3.66
C LYS A 4 0.60 27.09 -2.59
N ASP A 5 -0.40 26.25 -2.88
CA ASP A 5 -1.50 25.98 -1.95
C ASP A 5 -1.03 24.98 -0.88
N PHE A 6 -0.09 24.09 -1.25
CA PHE A 6 0.55 23.16 -0.34
C PHE A 6 1.52 23.86 0.65
N ASP A 7 2.11 25.01 0.31
CA ASP A 7 2.99 25.73 1.24
C ASP A 7 2.26 26.22 2.51
N LEU A 8 1.00 26.62 2.39
CA LEU A 8 0.15 26.94 3.55
C LEU A 8 -0.17 25.69 4.37
N PHE A 9 -0.34 24.55 3.68
CA PHE A 9 -0.57 23.27 4.31
C PHE A 9 0.66 22.80 5.10
N LYS A 10 1.86 22.93 4.54
CA LYS A 10 3.14 22.66 5.21
C LYS A 10 3.27 23.43 6.51
N GLN A 11 2.88 24.70 6.55
CA GLN A 11 2.98 25.51 7.77
C GLN A 11 2.08 24.97 8.90
N ARG A 12 0.87 24.50 8.55
CA ARG A 12 -0.07 23.94 9.53
C ARG A 12 0.38 22.61 10.11
N TYR A 13 1.06 21.78 9.31
CA TYR A 13 1.49 20.43 9.68
C TYR A 13 3.02 20.31 9.71
N ALA A 14 3.73 21.38 10.07
CA ALA A 14 5.18 21.50 9.87
C ALA A 14 6.00 20.39 10.54
N GLU A 15 5.54 19.87 11.68
CA GLU A 15 6.22 18.80 12.41
C GLU A 15 6.19 17.46 11.67
N ASN A 16 5.08 17.16 10.99
CA ASN A 16 4.82 15.87 10.36
C ASN A 16 4.91 15.89 8.83
N CYS A 17 4.93 17.07 8.20
CA CYS A 17 5.11 17.19 6.76
C CYS A 17 6.55 16.82 6.36
N LYS A 18 6.73 15.62 5.80
CA LYS A 18 8.02 15.09 5.32
C LYS A 18 8.13 14.94 3.81
N THR A 19 7.03 15.11 3.07
CA THR A 19 7.10 15.03 1.60
C THR A 19 8.05 16.07 1.03
N LYS A 20 8.85 15.66 0.05
CA LYS A 20 9.74 16.53 -0.74
C LYS A 20 9.27 16.73 -2.17
N SER A 21 8.23 16.01 -2.59
CA SER A 21 7.71 16.09 -3.95
C SER A 21 7.08 17.47 -4.23
N SER A 22 7.16 17.89 -5.49
CA SER A 22 6.41 19.02 -6.04
C SER A 22 5.28 18.58 -6.97
N ASN A 23 5.08 17.27 -7.13
CA ASN A 23 4.10 16.68 -8.02
C ASN A 23 2.68 16.92 -7.49
N PRO A 24 1.80 17.59 -8.26
CA PRO A 24 0.46 17.93 -7.82
C PRO A 24 -0.42 16.74 -7.38
N ALA A 25 -0.23 15.56 -7.98
CA ALA A 25 -0.98 14.35 -7.65
C ALA A 25 -0.51 13.76 -6.31
N ILE A 26 0.81 13.65 -6.13
CA ILE A 26 1.41 13.21 -4.86
C ILE A 26 1.09 14.20 -3.73
N LEU A 27 1.13 15.50 -4.00
CA LEU A 27 0.77 16.52 -3.03
C LEU A 27 -0.70 16.45 -2.61
N GLU A 28 -1.61 16.13 -3.53
CA GLU A 28 -3.03 15.91 -3.21
C GLU A 28 -3.21 14.72 -2.27
N LEU A 29 -2.64 13.56 -2.65
CA LEU A 29 -2.64 12.34 -1.85
C LEU A 29 -2.05 12.57 -0.46
N TYR A 30 -0.85 13.14 -0.40
CA TYR A 30 -0.14 13.36 0.85
C TYR A 30 -0.86 14.35 1.77
N SER A 31 -1.49 15.39 1.20
CA SER A 31 -2.30 16.32 1.98
C SER A 31 -3.50 15.65 2.62
N PHE A 32 -4.14 14.72 1.91
CA PHE A 32 -5.24 13.94 2.47
C PHE A 32 -4.76 13.08 3.65
N LEU A 33 -3.63 12.37 3.49
CA LEU A 33 -3.04 11.56 4.56
C LEU A 33 -2.70 12.40 5.79
N LEU A 34 -1.93 13.46 5.59
CA LEU A 34 -1.43 14.32 6.67
C LEU A 34 -2.56 15.04 7.43
N LYS A 35 -3.68 15.35 6.77
CA LYS A 35 -4.84 15.96 7.42
C LYS A 35 -5.51 15.01 8.42
N HIS A 36 -5.47 13.71 8.16
CA HIS A 36 -6.23 12.70 8.90
C HIS A 36 -5.36 11.78 9.75
N GLU A 37 -4.03 11.82 9.62
CA GLU A 37 -3.10 10.93 10.35
C GLU A 37 -3.16 11.05 11.89
N VAL A 38 -3.68 12.17 12.41
CA VAL A 38 -3.86 12.43 13.85
C VAL A 38 -5.32 12.31 14.31
N VAL A 39 -6.22 11.95 13.39
CA VAL A 39 -7.65 11.75 13.68
C VAL A 39 -7.87 10.27 14.03
N ASP A 40 -8.97 9.98 14.71
CA ASP A 40 -9.39 8.62 15.05
C ASP A 40 -9.33 7.67 13.84
N SER A 41 -8.90 6.42 14.07
CA SER A 41 -8.72 5.41 13.03
C SER A 41 -9.99 5.10 12.25
N ASP A 42 -11.16 5.36 12.85
CA ASP A 42 -12.47 5.20 12.21
C ASP A 42 -12.61 6.05 10.94
N VAL A 43 -11.82 7.12 10.77
CA VAL A 43 -11.81 7.90 9.52
C VAL A 43 -11.40 7.05 8.32
N TRP A 44 -10.47 6.11 8.50
CA TRP A 44 -9.92 5.31 7.42
C TRP A 44 -10.91 4.26 6.92
N THR A 45 -11.51 3.54 7.86
CA THR A 45 -12.43 2.43 7.57
C THR A 45 -13.88 2.90 7.45
N VAL A 46 -14.46 3.46 8.51
CA VAL A 46 -15.87 3.89 8.56
C VAL A 46 -16.10 5.21 7.81
N GLY A 47 -15.13 6.12 7.86
CA GLY A 47 -15.18 7.42 7.20
C GLY A 47 -14.88 7.39 5.70
N GLY A 48 -14.52 6.22 5.14
CA GLY A 48 -14.19 6.06 3.72
C GLY A 48 -12.83 6.64 3.32
N GLY A 49 -11.91 6.83 4.27
CA GLY A 49 -10.56 7.33 4.01
C GLY A 49 -9.76 6.40 3.08
N ASN A 50 -9.84 5.08 3.30
CA ASN A 50 -9.16 4.07 2.47
C ASN A 50 -9.64 4.15 1.01
N ASP A 51 -10.96 4.14 0.79
CA ASP A 51 -11.56 4.28 -0.54
C ASP A 51 -11.23 5.63 -1.21
N THR A 52 -11.15 6.70 -0.41
CA THR A 52 -10.76 8.03 -0.91
C THR A 52 -9.34 8.01 -1.43
N VAL A 53 -8.39 7.42 -0.70
CA VAL A 53 -7.00 7.29 -1.14
C VAL A 53 -6.90 6.49 -2.44
N VAL A 54 -7.56 5.34 -2.52
CA VAL A 54 -7.56 4.52 -3.75
C VAL A 54 -8.21 5.26 -4.91
N SER A 55 -9.27 6.02 -4.66
CA SER A 55 -9.91 6.87 -5.67
C SER A 55 -9.00 7.99 -6.17
N LEU A 56 -8.19 8.62 -5.30
CA LEU A 56 -7.20 9.61 -5.71
C LEU A 56 -6.13 9.00 -6.63
N LEU A 57 -5.62 7.83 -6.24
CA LEU A 57 -4.66 7.06 -7.04
C LEU A 57 -5.25 6.71 -8.42
N ALA A 58 -6.46 6.14 -8.45
CA ALA A 58 -7.10 5.70 -9.69
C ALA A 58 -7.42 6.85 -10.67
N ARG A 59 -7.78 8.04 -10.14
CA ARG A 59 -8.29 9.15 -10.96
C ARG A 59 -7.23 10.15 -11.37
N TYR A 60 -6.18 10.33 -10.57
CA TYR A 60 -5.24 11.43 -10.77
C TYR A 60 -3.82 11.00 -11.11
N PHE A 61 -3.44 9.74 -10.93
CA PHE A 61 -2.08 9.29 -11.18
C PHE A 61 -1.90 8.77 -12.60
N SER A 62 -0.98 9.39 -13.33
CA SER A 62 -0.35 8.85 -14.53
C SER A 62 0.77 7.86 -14.19
N ASP A 63 1.24 7.11 -15.18
CA ASP A 63 2.36 6.16 -15.01
C ASP A 63 3.63 6.80 -14.42
N GLU A 64 3.87 8.09 -14.69
CA GLU A 64 5.02 8.81 -14.13
C GLU A 64 4.79 9.18 -12.67
N ASP A 65 3.56 9.54 -12.30
CA ASP A 65 3.21 9.88 -10.91
C ASP A 65 3.36 8.67 -9.99
N TRP A 66 3.05 7.47 -10.48
CA TRP A 66 3.29 6.22 -9.74
C TRP A 66 4.78 5.99 -9.45
N LYS A 67 5.65 6.18 -10.44
CA LYS A 67 7.11 6.04 -10.28
C LYS A 67 7.70 7.09 -9.35
N GLU A 68 7.23 8.33 -9.47
CA GLU A 68 7.67 9.39 -8.57
C GLU A 68 7.22 9.11 -7.12
N LEU A 69 6.00 8.59 -6.95
CA LEU A 69 5.49 8.20 -5.63
C LEU A 69 6.36 7.11 -4.99
N GLU A 70 6.76 6.06 -5.72
CA GLU A 70 7.67 5.03 -5.20
C GLU A 70 8.96 5.61 -4.61
N THR A 71 9.49 6.64 -5.25
CA THR A 71 10.70 7.34 -4.77
C THR A 71 10.39 8.19 -3.53
N GLU A 72 9.24 8.86 -3.53
CA GLU A 72 8.82 9.77 -2.47
C GLU A 72 8.50 9.05 -1.14
N LEU A 73 8.02 7.80 -1.18
CA LEU A 73 7.71 7.01 0.02
C LEU A 73 8.91 6.88 0.99
N GLU A 74 10.15 6.92 0.49
CA GLU A 74 11.35 6.88 1.34
C GLU A 74 11.47 8.09 2.28
N ASN A 75 10.83 9.22 1.94
CA ASN A 75 10.84 10.42 2.76
C ASN A 75 9.75 10.42 3.84
N TRP A 76 8.66 9.65 3.66
CA TRP A 76 7.50 9.70 4.56
C TRP A 76 7.82 9.04 5.90
N THR A 77 7.11 9.44 6.96
CA THR A 77 7.28 8.83 8.29
C THR A 77 6.73 7.40 8.31
N THR A 78 7.16 6.58 9.27
CA THR A 78 6.66 5.20 9.41
C THR A 78 5.13 5.17 9.60
N ASN A 79 4.59 6.03 10.45
CA ASN A 79 3.13 6.18 10.63
C ASN A 79 2.41 6.52 9.32
N GLN A 80 2.95 7.42 8.50
CA GLN A 80 2.37 7.77 7.19
C GLN A 80 2.38 6.59 6.22
N LEU A 81 3.46 5.80 6.23
CA LEU A 81 3.57 4.61 5.39
C LEU A 81 2.63 3.49 5.85
N GLU A 82 2.42 3.32 7.16
CA GLU A 82 1.46 2.38 7.73
C GLU A 82 0.04 2.71 7.31
N ILE A 83 -0.40 3.96 7.52
CA ILE A 83 -1.72 4.45 7.10
C ILE A 83 -1.89 4.26 5.59
N PHE A 84 -0.88 4.65 4.81
CA PHE A 84 -0.95 4.52 3.36
C PHE A 84 -1.02 3.05 2.91
N THR A 85 -0.31 2.15 3.61
CA THR A 85 -0.37 0.71 3.35
C THR A 85 -1.77 0.17 3.60
N GLU A 86 -2.37 0.50 4.75
CA GLU A 86 -3.77 0.15 5.05
C GLU A 86 -4.70 0.61 3.93
N CYS A 87 -4.58 1.87 3.52
CA CYS A 87 -5.40 2.43 2.44
C CYS A 87 -5.29 1.64 1.14
N ILE A 88 -4.08 1.25 0.70
CA ILE A 88 -3.92 0.58 -0.60
C ILE A 88 -4.34 -0.89 -0.58
N VAL A 89 -4.26 -1.58 0.56
CA VAL A 89 -4.65 -3.00 0.67
C VAL A 89 -6.12 -3.19 0.98
N GLU A 90 -6.70 -2.34 1.83
CA GLU A 90 -8.10 -2.44 2.26
C GLU A 90 -9.03 -1.64 1.36
N GLY A 91 -8.58 -0.48 0.88
CA GLY A 91 -9.39 0.43 0.09
C GLY A 91 -9.86 -0.17 -1.24
N SER A 92 -11.03 0.29 -1.67
CA SER A 92 -11.67 -0.11 -2.90
C SER A 92 -11.95 1.09 -3.79
N ALA A 93 -11.89 0.87 -5.10
CA ALA A 93 -12.42 1.81 -6.08
C ALA A 93 -13.36 1.10 -7.05
N GLU A 94 -14.29 1.84 -7.63
CA GLU A 94 -15.19 1.33 -8.68
C GLU A 94 -14.41 0.65 -9.82
N SER A 95 -13.21 1.16 -10.10
CA SER A 95 -12.31 0.64 -11.12
C SER A 95 -11.61 -0.67 -10.78
N ASP A 96 -11.68 -1.17 -9.55
CA ASP A 96 -11.00 -2.42 -9.17
C ASP A 96 -11.58 -3.65 -9.87
N THR A 97 -12.82 -3.54 -10.34
CA THR A 97 -13.48 -4.59 -11.16
C THR A 97 -13.08 -4.52 -12.63
N ASP A 98 -12.45 -3.42 -13.07
CA ASP A 98 -11.98 -3.26 -14.44
C ASP A 98 -10.60 -3.89 -14.59
N VAL A 99 -10.57 -5.09 -15.16
CA VAL A 99 -9.34 -5.87 -15.40
C VAL A 99 -8.37 -5.12 -16.33
N THR A 100 -8.82 -4.11 -17.08
CA THR A 100 -7.95 -3.27 -17.90
C THR A 100 -7.32 -2.11 -17.13
N ASN A 101 -7.80 -1.83 -15.92
CA ASN A 101 -7.24 -0.79 -15.06
C ASN A 101 -6.02 -1.30 -14.28
N SER A 102 -4.87 -0.69 -14.53
CA SER A 102 -3.60 -1.04 -13.88
C SER A 102 -3.53 -0.64 -12.40
N THR A 103 -4.51 0.07 -11.83
CA THR A 103 -4.49 0.59 -10.46
C THR A 103 -4.26 -0.51 -9.42
N VAL A 104 -4.92 -1.67 -9.54
CA VAL A 104 -4.70 -2.79 -8.60
C VAL A 104 -3.25 -3.27 -8.65
N MET A 105 -2.70 -3.45 -9.86
CA MET A 105 -1.30 -3.86 -10.03
C MET A 105 -0.32 -2.76 -9.61
N ASN A 106 -0.62 -1.49 -9.85
CA ASN A 106 0.20 -0.38 -9.39
C ASN A 106 0.24 -0.32 -7.85
N ARG A 107 -0.89 -0.55 -7.18
CA ARG A 107 -0.94 -0.70 -5.71
C ARG A 107 -0.11 -1.89 -5.23
N PHE A 108 -0.12 -3.01 -5.95
CA PHE A 108 0.75 -4.15 -5.64
C PHE A 108 2.25 -3.78 -5.73
N TYR A 109 2.67 -3.03 -6.76
CA TYR A 109 4.06 -2.58 -6.87
C TYR A 109 4.44 -1.58 -5.77
N LEU A 110 3.54 -0.68 -5.38
CA LEU A 110 3.73 0.17 -4.19
C LEU A 110 3.87 -0.67 -2.91
N LEU A 111 3.03 -1.69 -2.72
CA LEU A 111 3.09 -2.58 -1.57
C LEU A 111 4.45 -3.26 -1.46
N LYS A 112 5.02 -3.76 -2.57
CA LYS A 112 6.39 -4.32 -2.58
C LYS A 112 7.42 -3.30 -2.10
N LYS A 113 7.32 -2.06 -2.58
CA LYS A 113 8.22 -0.97 -2.17
C LYS A 113 8.06 -0.67 -0.67
N LEU A 114 6.83 -0.62 -0.17
CA LEU A 114 6.50 -0.37 1.23
C LEU A 114 7.05 -1.46 2.15
N LEU A 115 6.88 -2.74 1.79
CA LEU A 115 7.43 -3.87 2.55
C LEU A 115 8.95 -3.79 2.66
N ALA A 116 9.64 -3.46 1.56
CA ALA A 116 11.08 -3.29 1.56
C ALA A 116 11.55 -2.08 2.40
N ILE A 117 10.75 -1.00 2.47
CA ILE A 117 11.02 0.12 3.37
C ILE A 117 10.80 -0.31 4.83
N GLY A 118 9.70 -0.99 5.13
CA GLY A 118 9.36 -1.48 6.46
C GLY A 118 10.43 -2.39 7.03
N GLU A 119 10.89 -3.37 6.25
CA GLU A 119 11.96 -4.29 6.64
C GLU A 119 13.27 -3.57 6.99
N LYS A 120 13.62 -2.53 6.22
CA LYS A 120 14.83 -1.72 6.46
C LYS A 120 14.73 -0.84 7.71
N ARG A 121 13.54 -0.31 8.00
CA ARG A 121 13.33 0.66 9.09
C ARG A 121 13.14 -0.02 10.44
N ASP A 122 12.31 -1.04 10.51
CA ASP A 122 12.09 -1.80 11.74
C ASP A 122 11.67 -3.25 11.42
N ARG A 123 12.65 -4.15 11.47
CA ARG A 123 12.45 -5.57 11.19
C ARG A 123 11.59 -6.28 12.26
N LEU A 124 11.54 -5.76 13.49
CA LEU A 124 10.85 -6.43 14.61
C LEU A 124 9.41 -5.95 14.79
N ARG A 125 9.10 -4.74 14.32
CA ARG A 125 7.75 -4.13 14.33
C ARG A 125 7.43 -3.54 12.97
N ASN A 126 7.37 -4.42 11.97
CA ASN A 126 7.02 -4.01 10.62
C ASN A 126 5.49 -3.89 10.52
N ASP A 127 4.94 -2.79 11.03
CA ASP A 127 3.50 -2.54 11.05
C ASP A 127 2.93 -2.46 9.61
N ILE A 128 3.74 -2.05 8.62
CA ILE A 128 3.41 -2.15 7.19
C ILE A 128 3.13 -3.61 6.80
N PHE A 129 3.97 -4.55 7.22
CA PHE A 129 3.76 -5.97 6.95
C PHE A 129 2.54 -6.53 7.68
N LEU A 130 2.27 -6.07 8.91
CA LEU A 130 1.05 -6.44 9.63
C LEU A 130 -0.22 -6.00 8.87
N ARG A 131 -0.22 -4.80 8.28
CA ARG A 131 -1.36 -4.36 7.45
C ARG A 131 -1.64 -5.26 6.26
N LEU A 132 -0.60 -5.84 5.65
CA LEU A 132 -0.79 -6.85 4.61
C LEU A 132 -1.29 -8.18 5.17
N ILE A 133 -0.81 -8.63 6.33
CA ILE A 133 -1.31 -9.85 6.97
C ILE A 133 -2.82 -9.73 7.23
N ASP A 134 -3.24 -8.60 7.81
CA ASP A 134 -4.65 -8.35 8.15
C ASP A 134 -5.55 -8.26 6.91
N ASN A 135 -4.99 -7.94 5.75
CA ASN A 135 -5.70 -7.73 4.48
C ASN A 135 -5.17 -8.61 3.35
N ILE A 136 -4.79 -9.85 3.65
CA ILE A 136 -4.08 -10.73 2.70
C ILE A 136 -4.87 -10.98 1.41
N GLU A 137 -6.20 -10.94 1.48
CA GLU A 137 -7.14 -11.12 0.35
C GLU A 137 -6.94 -10.05 -0.75
N PHE A 138 -6.28 -8.93 -0.45
CA PHE A 138 -5.85 -7.97 -1.48
C PHE A 138 -5.05 -8.66 -2.61
N LEU A 139 -4.25 -9.68 -2.28
CA LEU A 139 -3.44 -10.42 -3.25
C LEU A 139 -4.30 -11.23 -4.24
N ASP A 140 -5.54 -11.57 -3.90
CA ASP A 140 -6.46 -12.24 -4.82
C ASP A 140 -6.96 -11.30 -5.92
N LYS A 141 -6.99 -9.99 -5.66
CA LYS A 141 -7.31 -8.97 -6.67
C LYS A 141 -6.17 -8.78 -7.68
N CYS A 142 -4.95 -9.16 -7.33
CA CYS A 142 -3.76 -8.96 -8.15
C CYS A 142 -3.58 -10.10 -9.17
N GLN A 143 -4.13 -9.92 -10.38
CA GLN A 143 -4.23 -11.00 -11.37
C GLN A 143 -2.94 -11.27 -12.16
N SER A 144 -2.06 -10.27 -12.29
CA SER A 144 -0.90 -10.32 -13.20
C SER A 144 0.45 -10.31 -12.46
N ILE A 145 0.49 -10.89 -11.26
CA ILE A 145 1.74 -11.03 -10.49
C ILE A 145 2.66 -12.05 -11.19
N SER A 146 3.94 -11.70 -11.38
CA SER A 146 4.94 -12.62 -11.92
C SER A 146 5.33 -13.69 -10.91
N PHE A 147 5.82 -14.84 -11.37
CA PHE A 147 6.29 -15.91 -10.46
C PHE A 147 7.40 -15.43 -9.51
N GLU A 148 8.31 -14.59 -10.01
CA GLU A 148 9.38 -13.97 -9.23
C GLU A 148 8.80 -13.10 -8.10
N ASP A 149 7.83 -12.26 -8.43
CA ASP A 149 7.19 -11.36 -7.45
C ASP A 149 6.36 -12.11 -6.43
N ALA A 150 5.63 -13.15 -6.85
CA ALA A 150 4.86 -14.02 -5.96
C ALA A 150 5.79 -14.74 -4.97
N THR A 151 6.92 -15.25 -5.44
CA THR A 151 7.92 -15.92 -4.60
C THR A 151 8.58 -14.95 -3.63
N ALA A 152 8.99 -13.77 -4.11
CA ALA A 152 9.59 -12.74 -3.28
C ALA A 152 8.64 -12.29 -2.16
N LEU A 153 7.35 -12.15 -2.46
CA LEU A 153 6.35 -11.81 -1.45
C LEU A 153 6.17 -12.95 -0.42
N ALA A 154 6.07 -14.19 -0.88
CA ALA A 154 5.92 -15.36 0.00
C ALA A 154 7.08 -15.53 0.99
N HIS A 155 8.29 -15.06 0.63
CA HIS A 155 9.43 -15.04 1.55
C HIS A 155 9.21 -14.15 2.78
N TYR A 156 8.45 -13.05 2.69
CA TYR A 156 8.12 -12.23 3.87
C TYR A 156 7.32 -12.99 4.92
N PHE A 157 6.63 -14.07 4.52
CA PHE A 157 5.75 -14.86 5.39
C PHE A 157 6.38 -16.17 5.88
N ASP A 158 7.67 -16.41 5.61
CA ASP A 158 8.32 -17.70 5.87
C ASP A 158 7.55 -18.88 5.26
N TYR A 159 6.92 -18.66 4.09
CA TYR A 159 5.94 -19.58 3.51
C TYR A 159 6.49 -21.01 3.37
N SER A 160 7.73 -21.19 2.92
CA SER A 160 8.35 -22.50 2.74
C SER A 160 8.49 -23.31 4.02
N GLU A 161 8.63 -22.65 5.17
CA GLU A 161 8.70 -23.30 6.48
C GLU A 161 7.28 -23.61 6.98
N ARG A 162 6.36 -22.65 6.86
CA ARG A 162 4.98 -22.78 7.35
C ARG A 162 4.19 -23.88 6.65
N ILE A 163 4.40 -24.11 5.36
CA ILE A 163 3.69 -25.19 4.63
C ILE A 163 4.10 -26.61 5.05
N GLN A 164 5.20 -26.76 5.81
CA GLN A 164 5.64 -28.06 6.32
C GLN A 164 5.00 -28.38 7.69
N ASP A 165 4.39 -27.39 8.33
CA ASP A 165 3.75 -27.51 9.64
C ASP A 165 2.22 -27.61 9.48
N GLU A 166 1.67 -28.76 9.88
CA GLU A 166 0.25 -29.07 9.77
C GLU A 166 -0.66 -28.03 10.47
N LYS A 167 -0.12 -27.27 11.43
CA LYS A 167 -0.84 -26.19 12.11
C LYS A 167 -1.36 -25.13 11.14
N TYR A 168 -0.68 -24.91 10.01
CA TYR A 168 -1.04 -23.86 9.04
C TYR A 168 -1.82 -24.39 7.84
N ASN A 169 -2.33 -25.63 7.89
CA ASN A 169 -3.07 -26.20 6.76
C ASN A 169 -4.35 -25.43 6.40
N ASP A 170 -5.03 -24.86 7.41
CA ASP A 170 -6.25 -24.07 7.25
C ASP A 170 -5.99 -22.55 7.43
N ASP A 171 -4.72 -22.13 7.40
CA ASP A 171 -4.34 -20.72 7.56
C ASP A 171 -4.66 -19.92 6.29
N LEU A 172 -5.44 -18.85 6.44
CA LEU A 172 -5.89 -18.00 5.33
C LEU A 172 -4.70 -17.41 4.56
N VAL A 173 -3.65 -16.98 5.27
CA VAL A 173 -2.47 -16.39 4.63
C VAL A 173 -1.76 -17.43 3.77
N ILE A 174 -1.57 -18.66 4.28
CA ILE A 174 -0.99 -19.75 3.51
C ILE A 174 -1.85 -20.12 2.30
N ALA A 175 -3.18 -20.16 2.45
CA ALA A 175 -4.09 -20.44 1.35
C ALA A 175 -4.00 -19.39 0.24
N THR A 176 -4.04 -18.09 0.59
CA THR A 176 -3.92 -16.99 -0.37
C THR A 176 -2.56 -16.98 -1.07
N LEU A 177 -1.46 -17.16 -0.33
CA LEU A 177 -0.11 -17.22 -0.91
C LEU A 177 0.04 -18.41 -1.86
N ARG A 178 -0.51 -19.58 -1.51
CA ARG A 178 -0.52 -20.76 -2.39
C ARG A 178 -1.25 -20.47 -3.70
N ALA A 179 -2.47 -19.94 -3.61
CA ALA A 179 -3.27 -19.61 -4.78
C ALA A 179 -2.58 -18.57 -5.69
N MET A 180 -1.92 -17.57 -5.09
CA MET A 180 -1.12 -16.57 -5.81
C MET A 180 0.05 -17.22 -6.57
N ILE A 181 0.84 -18.07 -5.90
CA ILE A 181 2.00 -18.74 -6.53
C ILE A 181 1.54 -19.66 -7.66
N GLU A 182 0.49 -20.45 -7.45
CA GLU A 182 -0.07 -21.33 -8.47
C GLU A 182 -0.58 -20.57 -9.69
N ARG A 183 -1.21 -19.41 -9.48
CA ARG A 183 -1.66 -18.52 -10.56
C ARG A 183 -0.48 -17.94 -11.34
N ALA A 184 0.57 -17.51 -10.65
CA ALA A 184 1.77 -16.92 -11.26
C ALA A 184 2.67 -17.93 -12.00
N SER A 185 2.47 -19.24 -11.77
CA SER A 185 3.24 -20.33 -12.38
C SER A 185 2.68 -20.84 -13.72
N ARG A 186 1.53 -20.32 -14.16
CA ARG A 186 0.83 -20.74 -15.40
C ARG A 186 1.20 -19.84 -16.58
#